data_AF-A0A2G9RGQ7-F1
#
_entry.id   AF-A0A2G9RGQ7-F1
#
_cell.length_a   1.000
_cell.length_b   1.000
_cell.length_c   1.000
_cell.angle_alpha   90.00
_cell.angle_beta   90.00
_cell.angle_gamma   90.00
#
_symmetry.space_group_name_H-M   'P 1'
#
loop_
_entity.id
_entity.type
_entity.pdbx_description
1 polymer ?
#
loop_
_entity_poly.entity_id
_entity_poly.type
_entity_poly.pdbx_seq_one_letter_code
_entity_poly.pdbx_strand_id
1 'polypeptide(L)'
;MTFIDMVEMVDILKRADYDGKYGPYPNVRKAKIMPKVVKSLPRNFGVRRSKEKLWKGWSDLKLREQDQYRRIKRVQKRKKGEKTRDI
;
A
#
# COMPACT_ATOMS: atom_id res chain seq x y z
N MET A 1 7.15 -12.22 4.05
CA MET A 1 6.59 -11.81 2.75
C MET A 1 7.76 -11.34 1.91
N THR A 2 7.93 -11.78 0.67
CA THR A 2 9.09 -11.36 -0.13
C THR A 2 8.81 -10.03 -0.84
N PHE A 3 9.85 -9.29 -1.20
CA PHE A 3 9.72 -8.03 -1.93
C PHE A 3 9.00 -8.20 -3.28
N ILE A 4 9.29 -9.31 -3.98
CA ILE A 4 8.66 -9.68 -5.26
C ILE A 4 7.14 -9.88 -5.08
N ASP A 5 6.73 -10.61 -4.03
CA ASP A 5 5.30 -10.79 -3.73
C ASP A 5 4.59 -9.45 -3.47
N MET A 6 5.27 -8.49 -2.83
CA MET A 6 4.69 -7.17 -2.52
C MET A 6 4.53 -6.30 -3.77
N VAL A 7 5.52 -6.30 -4.67
CA VAL A 7 5.48 -5.52 -5.90
C VAL A 7 4.34 -6.00 -6.80
N GLU A 8 4.19 -7.31 -6.98
CA GLU A 8 3.14 -7.90 -7.80
C GLU A 8 1.74 -7.64 -7.22
N MET A 9 1.59 -7.68 -5.89
CA MET A 9 0.34 -7.31 -5.24
C MET A 9 -0.07 -5.87 -5.51
N VAL A 10 0.90 -4.95 -5.40
CA VAL A 10 0.67 -3.52 -5.66
C VAL A 10 0.40 -3.30 -7.15
N ASP A 11 1.03 -4.06 -8.05
CA ASP A 11 0.76 -4.01 -9.49
C ASP A 11 -0.65 -4.50 -9.84
N ILE A 12 -1.07 -5.66 -9.34
CA ILE A 12 -2.43 -6.19 -9.53
C ILE A 12 -3.47 -5.23 -8.97
N LEU A 13 -3.19 -4.61 -7.81
CA LEU A 13 -4.08 -3.60 -7.23
C LEU A 13 -4.17 -2.38 -8.14
N LYS A 14 -3.04 -1.82 -8.58
CA LYS A 14 -3.00 -0.69 -9.52
C LYS A 14 -3.74 -1.01 -10.80
N ARG A 15 -3.55 -2.20 -11.37
CA ARG A 15 -4.23 -2.66 -12.59
C ARG A 15 -5.74 -2.82 -12.39
N ALA A 16 -6.18 -3.20 -11.19
CA ALA A 16 -7.60 -3.24 -10.83
C ALA A 16 -8.20 -1.85 -10.54
N ASP A 17 -7.39 -0.89 -10.09
CA ASP A 17 -7.77 0.52 -9.87
C ASP A 17 -7.73 1.35 -11.18
N TYR A 18 -6.93 0.95 -12.18
CA TYR A 18 -6.71 1.66 -13.45
C TYR A 18 -7.92 1.74 -14.41
N ASP A 19 -9.04 1.08 -14.09
CA ASP A 19 -10.29 1.19 -14.87
C ASP A 19 -10.94 2.59 -14.75
N GLY A 20 -10.35 3.52 -13.96
CA GLY A 20 -10.65 4.96 -13.96
C GLY A 20 -12.06 5.38 -13.54
N LYS A 21 -12.98 4.41 -13.40
CA LYS A 21 -14.40 4.64 -13.17
C LYS A 21 -14.75 5.06 -11.75
N TYR A 22 -13.79 5.07 -10.82
CA TYR A 22 -14.13 5.10 -9.41
C TYR A 22 -13.22 6.01 -8.60
N GLY A 23 -13.85 6.99 -7.95
CA GLY A 23 -13.21 8.03 -7.15
C GLY A 23 -12.53 7.52 -5.86
N PRO A 24 -11.98 8.45 -5.06
CA PRO A 24 -11.06 8.11 -3.98
C PRO A 24 -11.74 7.27 -2.88
N TYR A 25 -11.33 6.00 -2.78
CA TYR A 25 -11.63 5.03 -1.71
C TYR A 25 -13.08 4.53 -1.55
N PRO A 26 -13.28 3.20 -1.44
CA PRO A 26 -13.59 2.67 -0.10
C PRO A 26 -13.01 1.27 0.19
N ASN A 27 -12.72 1.04 1.47
CA ASN A 27 -12.16 -0.19 2.06
C ASN A 27 -12.90 -1.48 1.65
N VAL A 28 -14.20 -1.37 1.32
CA VAL A 28 -15.09 -2.45 0.88
C VAL A 28 -14.68 -3.07 -0.47
N ARG A 29 -14.03 -2.30 -1.34
CA ARG A 29 -13.56 -2.77 -2.66
C ARG A 29 -12.22 -3.48 -2.59
N LYS A 30 -11.37 -3.10 -1.64
CA LYS A 30 -10.11 -3.82 -1.38
C LYS A 30 -10.38 -5.25 -0.92
N ALA A 31 -11.45 -5.47 -0.15
CA ALA A 31 -11.91 -6.81 0.20
C ALA A 31 -12.33 -7.66 -1.03
N LYS A 32 -12.82 -7.02 -2.12
CA LYS A 32 -13.15 -7.69 -3.40
C LYS A 32 -11.95 -7.88 -4.32
N ILE A 33 -10.93 -7.03 -4.23
CA ILE A 33 -9.68 -7.17 -4.99
C ILE A 33 -8.77 -8.24 -4.36
N MET A 34 -8.78 -8.39 -3.04
CA MET A 34 -7.97 -9.40 -2.36
C MET A 34 -8.18 -10.85 -2.82
N PRO A 35 -9.39 -11.38 -3.01
CA PRO A 35 -9.56 -12.72 -3.55
C PRO A 35 -9.01 -12.86 -4.97
N LYS A 36 -8.97 -11.79 -5.78
CA LYS A 36 -8.32 -11.81 -7.10
C LYS A 36 -6.81 -11.98 -6.96
N VAL A 37 -6.21 -11.24 -6.02
CA VAL A 37 -4.77 -11.31 -5.70
C VAL A 37 -4.38 -12.68 -5.13
N VAL A 38 -5.18 -13.21 -4.20
CA VAL A 38 -4.96 -14.55 -3.61
C VAL A 38 -5.02 -15.64 -4.68
N LYS A 39 -5.88 -15.46 -5.70
CA LYS A 39 -6.05 -16.43 -6.80
C LYS A 39 -4.97 -16.32 -7.88
N SER A 40 -4.39 -15.14 -8.12
CA SER A 40 -3.35 -14.95 -9.13
C SER A 40 -1.95 -15.34 -8.66
N LEU A 41 -1.64 -15.17 -7.36
CA LEU A 41 -0.33 -15.50 -6.79
C LEU A 41 0.12 -16.95 -7.02
N PRO A 42 -0.72 -17.98 -6.76
CA PRO A 42 -0.35 -19.36 -7.07
C PRO A 42 -0.27 -19.65 -8.56
N ARG A 43 -1.10 -18.97 -9.36
CA ARG A 43 -1.20 -19.20 -10.82
C ARG A 43 -0.02 -18.63 -11.59
N ASN A 44 0.52 -17.50 -11.13
CA ASN A 44 1.61 -16.79 -11.80
C ASN A 44 2.99 -17.09 -11.20
N PHE A 45 3.07 -17.43 -9.90
CA PHE A 45 4.36 -17.59 -9.20
C PHE A 45 4.49 -18.90 -8.40
N GLY A 46 3.47 -19.76 -8.40
CA GLY A 46 3.46 -20.98 -7.57
C GLY A 46 3.41 -20.70 -6.06
N VAL A 47 3.24 -19.44 -5.65
CA VAL A 47 3.28 -19.03 -4.25
C VAL A 47 1.90 -19.26 -3.63
N ARG A 48 1.80 -20.32 -2.80
CA ARG A 48 0.58 -20.66 -2.06
C ARG A 48 0.56 -19.92 -0.71
N ARG A 49 -0.19 -18.82 -0.63
CA ARG A 49 -0.38 -18.04 0.62
C ARG A 49 -1.83 -18.00 1.07
N SER A 50 -2.03 -17.91 2.39
CA SER A 50 -3.36 -17.67 2.97
C SER A 50 -3.73 -16.19 2.90
N LYS A 51 -5.02 -15.93 2.66
CA LYS A 51 -5.61 -14.58 2.61
C LYS A 51 -5.24 -13.72 3.83
N GLU A 52 -5.15 -14.31 5.00
CA GLU A 52 -4.82 -13.61 6.25
C GLU A 52 -3.35 -13.18 6.34
N LYS A 53 -2.42 -14.02 5.86
CA LYS A 53 -0.99 -13.65 5.78
C LYS A 53 -0.78 -12.48 4.82
N LEU A 54 -1.59 -12.43 3.75
CA LEU A 54 -1.59 -11.32 2.80
C LEU A 54 -2.14 -10.04 3.44
N TRP A 55 -3.22 -10.14 4.20
CA TRP A 55 -3.77 -9.02 4.97
C TRP A 55 -2.77 -8.45 5.97
N LYS A 56 -2.08 -9.31 6.71
CA LYS A 56 -1.04 -8.88 7.65
C LYS A 56 0.09 -8.12 6.96
N GLY A 57 0.58 -8.62 5.81
CA GLY A 57 1.62 -7.95 5.03
C GLY A 57 1.17 -6.61 4.43
N TRP A 58 -0.10 -6.50 4.05
CA TRP A 58 -0.69 -5.25 3.57
C TRP A 58 -0.83 -4.19 4.68
N SER A 59 -1.27 -4.60 5.87
CA SER A 59 -1.37 -3.69 7.02
C SER A 59 0.01 -3.16 7.42
N ASP A 60 1.04 -4.02 7.40
CA ASP A 60 2.42 -3.65 7.65
C ASP A 60 2.96 -2.63 6.62
N LEU A 61 2.66 -2.85 5.34
CA LEU A 61 3.02 -1.93 4.26
C LEU A 61 2.39 -0.55 4.46
N LYS A 62 1.11 -0.51 4.83
CA LYS A 62 0.38 0.74 5.12
C LYS A 62 0.97 1.51 6.29
N LEU A 63 1.43 0.80 7.32
CA LEU A 63 2.10 1.42 8.47
C LEU A 63 3.45 2.06 8.07
N ARG A 64 4.25 1.39 7.22
CA ARG A 64 5.51 1.97 6.70
C ARG A 64 5.28 3.21 5.85
N GLU A 65 4.28 3.21 4.97
CA GLU A 65 3.91 4.37 4.15
C GLU A 65 3.47 5.56 5.02
N GLN A 66 2.64 5.28 6.03
CA GLN A 66 2.15 6.31 6.96
C GLN A 66 3.27 6.89 7.82
N ASP A 67 4.23 6.06 8.27
CA ASP A 67 5.39 6.53 9.03
C ASP A 67 6.32 7.39 8.17
N GLN A 68 6.57 7.00 6.90
CA GLN A 68 7.31 7.83 5.96
C GLN A 68 6.66 9.19 5.75
N TYR A 69 5.33 9.23 5.57
CA TYR A 69 4.60 10.49 5.45
C TYR A 69 4.71 11.34 6.73
N ARG A 70 4.59 10.74 7.92
CA ARG A 70 4.80 11.42 9.20
C ARG A 70 6.23 11.96 9.33
N ARG A 71 7.24 11.23 8.85
CA ARG A 71 8.65 11.64 8.87
C ARG A 71 8.89 12.84 7.94
N ILE A 72 8.38 12.80 6.71
CA ILE A 72 8.47 13.91 5.75
C ILE A 72 7.76 15.15 6.29
N LYS A 73 6.54 14.99 6.83
CA LYS A 73 5.77 16.09 7.43
C LYS A 73 6.49 16.72 8.63
N ARG A 74 7.18 15.91 9.45
CA ARG A 74 8.02 16.40 10.56
C ARG A 74 9.20 17.25 10.06
N VAL A 75 9.88 16.82 8.99
CA VAL A 75 10.99 17.58 8.40
C VAL A 75 10.51 18.92 7.82
N GLN A 76 9.39 18.93 7.10
CA GLN A 76 8.81 20.18 6.57
C GLN A 76 8.44 21.16 7.68
N LYS A 77 7.85 20.68 8.80
CA LYS A 77 7.53 21.53 9.95
C LYS A 77 8.78 22.14 10.60
N ARG A 78 9.89 21.38 10.71
CA ARG A 78 11.16 21.90 11.24
C ARG A 78 11.74 23.02 10.38
N LYS A 79 11.79 22.82 9.06
CA LYS A 79 12.26 23.85 8.11
C LYS A 79 11.42 25.14 8.14
N LYS A 80 10.10 25.03 8.35
CA LYS A 80 9.23 26.20 8.52
C LYS A 80 9.45 26.93 9.84
N GLY A 81 9.80 26.21 10.91
CA GLY A 81 10.05 26.79 12.23
C GLY A 81 11.41 27.48 12.38
N GLU A 82 12.44 27.05 11.64
CA GLU A 82 13.72 27.77 11.54
C GLU A 82 13.55 29.12 10.82
N LYS A 83 12.82 29.15 9.71
CA LYS A 83 12.60 30.37 8.92
C LYS A 83 11.88 31.51 9.66
N THR A 84 11.18 31.21 10.76
CA THR A 84 10.50 32.18 11.63
C THR A 84 11.34 32.65 12.82
N ARG A 85 12.53 32.09 13.04
CA ARG A 85 13.44 32.51 14.13
C ARG A 85 14.54 33.46 13.67
N ASP A 86 14.70 33.62 12.36
CA ASP A 86 15.65 34.53 11.70
C ASP A 86 14.99 35.86 11.25
N ILE A 87 13.79 36.19 11.76
CA ILE A 87 13.10 37.48 11.56
C ILE A 87 12.94 38.17 12.91
#